data_AF-A0A7W2SYU7-F1
#
_entry.id   AF-A0A7W2SYU7-F1
#
_cell.length_a   1.000
_cell.length_b   1.000
_cell.length_c   1.000
_cell.angle_alpha   90.00
_cell.angle_beta   90.00
_cell.angle_gamma   90.00
#
_symmetry.space_group_name_H-M   'P 1'
#
loop_
_entity.id
_entity.type
_entity.pdbx_description
1 polymer ?
#
loop_
_entity_poly.entity_id
_entity_poly.type
_entity_poly.pdbx_seq_one_letter_code
_entity_poly.pdbx_strand_id
1 'polypeptide(L)'
;MTISDEISIIANKLANEGKVPSVALIKSQLNQAVPLPKIISALKNWHHEPKFIQAQDQEITTKTSTEAKPNNTEISLLIANALAPLQRDITELKQQLKQLLDQHKNS
;
A
#
# COMPACT_ATOMS: atom_id res chain seq x y z
N MET A 1 -19.96 7.67 -5.49
CA MET A 1 -19.14 6.51 -5.11
C MET A 1 -19.79 5.28 -5.69
N THR A 2 -19.11 4.54 -6.57
CA THR A 2 -19.68 3.31 -7.15
C THR A 2 -19.40 2.11 -6.25
N ILE A 3 -20.17 1.04 -6.40
CA ILE A 3 -19.93 -0.24 -5.69
C ILE A 3 -18.53 -0.79 -5.99
N SER A 4 -18.01 -0.54 -7.19
CA SER A 4 -16.67 -0.95 -7.57
C SER A 4 -15.61 -0.19 -6.77
N ASP A 5 -15.81 1.11 -6.54
CA ASP A 5 -14.91 1.93 -5.69
C ASP A 5 -14.92 1.42 -4.24
N GLU A 6 -16.10 1.09 -3.73
CA GLU A 6 -16.29 0.56 -2.38
C GLU A 6 -15.56 -0.79 -2.20
N ILE A 7 -15.68 -1.68 -3.20
CA ILE A 7 -14.95 -2.96 -3.24
C ILE A 7 -13.44 -2.73 -3.28
N SER A 8 -12.95 -1.80 -4.11
CA SER A 8 -11.53 -1.46 -4.18
C SER A 8 -11.02 -0.95 -2.83
N ILE A 9 -11.74 -0.05 -2.16
CA ILE A 9 -11.35 0.49 -0.84
C ILE A 9 -11.25 -0.63 0.21
N ILE A 10 -12.22 -1.55 0.24
CA ILE A 10 -12.18 -2.70 1.14
C ILE A 10 -10.98 -3.61 0.80
N ALA A 11 -10.72 -3.85 -0.49
CA ALA A 11 -9.59 -4.66 -0.93
C ALA A 11 -8.24 -4.05 -0.51
N ASN A 12 -8.10 -2.72 -0.63
CA ASN A 12 -6.92 -2.00 -0.16
C ASN A 12 -6.76 -2.10 1.36
N LYS A 13 -7.85 -1.92 2.11
CA LYS A 13 -7.81 -2.05 3.57
C LYS A 13 -7.30 -3.44 3.97
N LEU A 14 -7.82 -4.49 3.34
CA LEU A 14 -7.36 -5.87 3.57
C LEU A 14 -5.88 -6.06 3.19
N ALA A 15 -5.46 -5.53 2.05
CA ALA A 15 -4.07 -5.61 1.60
C ALA A 15 -3.10 -4.87 2.54
N ASN A 16 -3.48 -3.69 3.03
CA ASN A 16 -2.72 -2.92 4.02
C ASN A 16 -2.66 -3.63 5.39
N GLU A 17 -3.68 -4.43 5.73
CA GLU A 17 -3.68 -5.32 6.91
C GLU A 17 -2.84 -6.60 6.70
N GLY A 18 -2.20 -6.78 5.54
CA GLY A 18 -1.43 -7.98 5.19
C GLY A 18 -2.29 -9.20 4.81
N LYS A 19 -3.60 -9.00 4.60
CA LYS A 19 -4.53 -10.06 4.19
C LYS A 19 -4.75 -10.01 2.68
N VAL A 20 -4.81 -11.18 2.04
CA VAL A 20 -5.17 -11.27 0.62
C VAL A 20 -6.67 -10.97 0.48
N PRO A 21 -7.07 -9.91 -0.25
CA PRO A 21 -8.48 -9.62 -0.44
C PRO A 21 -9.13 -10.72 -1.27
N SER A 22 -10.12 -11.38 -0.66
CA SER A 22 -10.89 -12.45 -1.26
C SER A 22 -12.35 -12.05 -1.38
N VAL A 23 -13.07 -12.72 -2.29
CA VAL A 23 -14.50 -12.50 -2.50
C VAL A 23 -15.30 -12.66 -1.21
N ALA A 24 -14.94 -13.64 -0.37
CA ALA A 24 -15.61 -13.86 0.92
C ALA A 24 -15.37 -12.73 1.92
N LEU A 25 -14.12 -12.26 2.02
CA LEU A 25 -13.75 -11.15 2.92
C LEU A 25 -14.41 -9.84 2.49
N ILE A 26 -14.45 -9.57 1.19
CA ILE A 26 -15.11 -8.38 0.65
C ILE A 26 -16.62 -8.47 0.87
N LYS A 27 -17.23 -9.63 0.58
CA LYS A 27 -18.66 -9.86 0.82
C LYS A 27 -19.05 -9.68 2.29
N SER A 28 -18.17 -10.08 3.22
CA SER A 28 -18.42 -9.91 4.66
C SER A 28 -18.34 -8.46 5.14
N GLN A 29 -17.61 -7.60 4.42
CA GLN A 29 -17.37 -6.20 4.80
C GLN A 29 -18.30 -5.22 4.06
N LEU A 30 -18.98 -5.66 3.00
CA LEU A 30 -19.96 -4.85 2.28
C LEU A 30 -21.26 -4.70 3.07
N ASN A 31 -21.75 -3.47 3.21
CA ASN A 31 -23.03 -3.18 3.88
C ASN A 31 -24.27 -3.52 3.05
N GLN A 32 -24.07 -3.92 1.78
CA GLN A 32 -25.14 -4.16 0.83
C GLN A 32 -24.95 -5.49 0.11
N ALA A 33 -26.05 -6.14 -0.26
CA ALA A 33 -26.04 -7.37 -1.03
C ALA A 33 -25.61 -7.09 -2.49
N VAL A 34 -24.32 -7.21 -2.76
CA VAL A 34 -23.77 -7.06 -4.13
C VAL A 34 -23.77 -8.41 -4.85
N PRO A 35 -24.23 -8.48 -6.12
CA PRO A 35 -24.11 -9.70 -6.92
C PRO A 35 -22.67 -10.18 -7.04
N LEU A 36 -22.46 -11.48 -6.87
CA LEU A 36 -21.15 -12.13 -6.95
C LEU A 36 -20.33 -11.73 -8.22
N PRO A 37 -20.91 -11.69 -9.44
CA PRO A 37 -20.17 -11.30 -10.63
C PRO A 37 -19.58 -9.88 -10.53
N LYS A 38 -20.27 -8.98 -9.83
CA LYS A 38 -19.85 -7.59 -9.67
C LYS A 38 -18.69 -7.46 -8.69
N ILE A 39 -18.69 -8.26 -7.62
CA ILE A 39 -17.57 -8.37 -6.68
C ILE A 39 -16.32 -8.90 -7.40
N ILE A 40 -16.48 -9.97 -8.19
CA ILE A 40 -15.37 -10.59 -8.93
C ILE A 40 -14.77 -9.62 -9.94
N SER A 41 -15.61 -8.92 -10.72
CA SER A 41 -15.11 -7.95 -11.72
C SER A 41 -14.34 -6.81 -11.06
N ALA A 42 -14.86 -6.23 -9.98
CA ALA A 42 -14.17 -5.15 -9.27
C ALA A 42 -12.85 -5.62 -8.64
N LEU A 43 -12.85 -6.80 -8.00
CA LEU A 43 -11.64 -7.39 -7.40
C LEU A 43 -10.59 -7.75 -8.47
N LYS A 44 -11.03 -8.24 -9.63
CA LYS A 44 -10.14 -8.51 -10.76
C LYS A 44 -9.52 -7.22 -11.27
N ASN A 45 -10.30 -6.15 -11.43
CA ASN A 45 -9.77 -4.83 -11.82
C ASN A 45 -8.76 -4.31 -10.79
N TRP A 46 -9.07 -4.40 -9.49
CA TRP A 46 -8.15 -4.04 -8.41
C TRP A 46 -6.81 -4.79 -8.50
N HIS A 47 -6.84 -6.10 -8.77
CA HIS A 47 -5.62 -6.92 -8.89
C HIS A 47 -4.74 -6.54 -10.09
N HIS A 48 -5.33 -5.95 -11.15
CA HIS A 48 -4.58 -5.49 -12.33
C HIS A 48 -4.03 -4.06 -12.16
N GLU A 49 -4.38 -3.36 -11.08
CA GLU A 49 -3.90 -2.01 -10.81
C GLU A 49 -2.78 -2.01 -9.75
N PRO A 50 -1.49 -2.03 -10.16
CA PRO A 50 -0.36 -2.03 -9.22
C PRO A 50 -0.18 -0.73 -8.44
N LYS A 51 -1.05 0.27 -8.64
CA LYS A 51 -0.96 1.61 -8.02
C LYS A 51 -1.84 1.80 -6.78
N PHE A 52 -2.69 0.84 -6.41
CA PHE A 52 -3.72 1.11 -5.38
C PHE A 52 -3.28 0.83 -3.93
N ILE A 53 -2.06 0.36 -3.70
CA ILE A 53 -1.41 0.40 -2.38
C ILE A 53 -0.84 1.81 -2.15
N GLN A 54 -1.69 2.84 -2.20
CA GLN A 54 -1.33 4.16 -1.66
C GLN A 54 -2.16 4.34 -0.40
N ALA A 55 -1.54 4.01 0.73
CA ALA A 55 -2.07 4.31 2.05
C ALA A 55 -2.27 5.83 2.12
N GLN A 56 -3.51 6.28 1.96
CA GLN A 56 -3.88 7.59 2.46
C GLN A 56 -3.97 7.43 3.97
N ASP A 57 -2.98 7.99 4.67
CA ASP A 57 -3.04 8.22 6.11
C ASP A 57 -4.33 8.96 6.45
N GLN A 58 -5.37 8.21 6.79
CA GLN A 58 -6.56 8.76 7.44
C GLN A 58 -6.64 8.13 8.81
N GLU A 59 -6.28 8.98 9.78
CA GLU A 59 -6.44 8.83 11.21
C GLU A 59 -7.73 8.08 11.55
N ILE A 60 -7.58 6.86 12.03
CA ILE A 60 -8.68 6.11 12.61
C ILE A 60 -8.91 6.72 14.00
N THR A 61 -9.90 7.60 14.11
CA THR A 61 -10.52 7.90 15.41
C THR A 61 -11.25 6.65 15.89
N THR A 62 -10.55 5.79 16.62
CA THR A 62 -11.14 4.79 17.51
C THR A 62 -11.14 5.35 18.93
N LYS A 63 -12.29 5.84 19.37
CA LYS A 63 -12.55 6.01 20.80
C LYS A 63 -13.08 4.68 21.34
N THR A 64 -12.31 4.00 22.18
CA THR A 64 -12.70 3.64 23.56
C THR A 64 -11.61 2.77 24.21
N SER A 65 -10.93 3.39 25.18
CA SER A 65 -10.38 2.86 26.43
C SER A 65 -9.16 1.91 26.45
N THR A 66 -8.09 2.53 26.96
CA THR A 66 -7.20 2.05 28.05
C THR A 66 -5.87 1.41 27.64
N GLU A 67 -4.80 2.15 27.97
CA GLU A 67 -3.42 1.73 28.26
C GLU A 67 -2.56 1.15 27.13
N ALA A 68 -1.79 2.04 26.50
CA ALA A 68 -0.32 1.97 26.37
C ALA A 68 0.09 2.76 25.12
N LYS A 69 0.84 3.85 25.33
CA LYS A 69 1.44 4.70 24.30
C LYS A 69 2.28 3.81 23.36
N PRO A 70 1.91 3.60 22.08
CA PRO A 70 2.66 2.72 21.21
C PRO A 70 3.95 3.40 20.80
N ASN A 71 4.99 2.58 20.69
CA ASN A 71 6.40 2.93 20.60
C ASN A 71 6.72 3.45 19.18
N ASN A 72 6.15 4.60 18.81
CA ASN A 72 6.33 5.23 17.49
C ASN A 72 7.82 5.40 17.12
N THR A 73 8.68 5.55 18.13
CA THR A 73 10.14 5.60 18.00
C THR A 73 10.75 4.29 17.48
N GLU A 74 10.27 3.13 17.95
CA GLU A 74 10.80 1.82 17.56
C GLU A 74 10.41 1.48 16.11
N ILE A 75 9.17 1.81 15.74
CA ILE A 75 8.68 1.68 14.37
C ILE A 75 9.50 2.57 13.42
N SER A 76 9.78 3.82 13.81
CA SER A 76 10.61 4.74 13.01
C SER A 76 12.05 4.22 12.83
N LEU A 77 12.62 3.60 13.86
CA LEU A 77 13.95 2.97 13.82
C LEU A 77 14.01 1.77 12.87
N LEU A 78 13.00 0.91 12.91
CA LEU A 78 12.87 -0.24 12.01
C LEU A 78 12.72 0.21 10.55
N ILE A 79 11.92 1.24 10.30
CA ILE A 79 11.76 1.83 8.96
C ILE A 79 13.10 2.41 8.48
N ALA A 80 13.80 3.18 9.30
CA ALA A 80 15.10 3.75 8.94
C ALA A 80 16.13 2.67 8.59
N ASN A 81 16.15 1.57 9.36
CA ASN A 81 17.04 0.44 9.09
C ASN A 81 16.70 -0.26 7.76
N ALA A 82 15.42 -0.52 7.51
CA ALA A 82 14.95 -1.17 6.29
C ALA A 82 15.19 -0.32 5.02
N LEU A 83 15.12 1.01 5.13
CA LEU A 83 15.31 1.92 4.00
C LEU A 83 16.79 2.24 3.71
N ALA A 84 17.70 2.04 4.65
CA ALA A 84 19.13 2.31 4.49
C ALA A 84 19.78 1.60 3.28
N PRO A 85 19.60 0.28 3.03
CA PRO A 85 20.17 -0.36 1.85
C PRO A 85 19.61 0.21 0.55
N LEU A 86 18.30 0.48 0.50
CA LEU A 86 17.65 1.01 -0.69
C LEU A 86 18.14 2.43 -1.04
N GLN A 87 18.38 3.27 -0.03
CA GLN A 87 18.97 4.60 -0.20
C GLN A 87 20.42 4.53 -0.73
N ARG A 88 21.19 3.54 -0.27
CA ARG A 88 22.55 3.29 -0.74
C ARG A 88 22.53 2.91 -2.22
N ASP A 89 21.67 1.96 -2.60
CA ASP A 89 21.56 1.50 -3.99
C ASP A 89 21.14 2.67 -4.91
N ILE A 90 20.16 3.48 -4.50
CA ILE A 90 19.75 4.68 -5.26
C ILE A 90 20.93 5.64 -5.47
N THR A 91 21.79 5.80 -4.47
CA THR A 91 22.96 6.67 -4.55
C THR A 91 24.00 6.11 -5.51
N GLU A 92 24.27 4.81 -5.43
CA GLU A 92 25.20 4.12 -6.33
C GLU A 92 24.71 4.18 -7.78
N LEU A 93 23.43 3.88 -8.04
CA LEU A 93 22.84 3.99 -9.37
C LEU A 93 22.93 5.41 -9.92
N LYS A 94 22.65 6.43 -9.09
CA LYS A 94 22.81 7.85 -9.49
C LYS A 94 24.25 8.19 -9.85
N GLN A 95 25.22 7.63 -9.12
CA GLN A 95 26.63 7.86 -9.39
C GLN A 95 27.08 7.19 -10.68
N GLN A 96 26.67 5.94 -10.92
CA GLN A 96 26.94 5.23 -12.18
C GLN A 96 26.31 5.95 -13.37
N LEU A 97 25.07 6.43 -13.22
CA LEU A 97 24.39 7.21 -14.26
C LEU A 97 25.15 8.50 -14.58
N LYS A 98 25.64 9.20 -13.55
CA LYS A 98 26.47 10.39 -13.74
C LYS A 98 27.77 10.06 -14.48
N GLN A 99 28.45 8.99 -14.09
CA GLN A 99 29.68 8.55 -14.76
C GLN A 99 29.44 8.19 -16.22
N LEU A 100 28.36 7.47 -16.54
CA LEU A 100 27.99 7.16 -17.93
C LEU A 100 27.66 8.43 -18.73
N LEU A 101 26.96 9.39 -18.12
CA LEU A 101 26.64 10.67 -18.76
C LEU A 101 27.90 11.50 -19.05
N ASP A 102 28.84 11.53 -18.11
CA ASP A 102 30.13 12.22 -18.28
C ASP A 102 30.99 11.53 -19.36
N GLN A 103 31.01 10.18 -19.40
CA GLN A 103 31.70 9.41 -20.46
C GLN A 103 31.14 9.70 -21.86
N HIS A 104 29.82 9.86 -21.97
CA HIS A 104 29.15 10.17 -23.24
C HIS A 104 29.32 11.63 -23.69
N LYS A 105 29.71 12.53 -22.77
CA LYS A 105 29.95 13.94 -23.07
C LYS A 105 31.40 14.22 -23.48
N ASN A 106 32.30 13.29 -23.15
CA ASN A 106 33.74 13.37 -23.42
C ASN A 106 34.22 12.44 -24.57
N SER A 107 33.31 11.73 -25.24
CA SER A 107 33.53 11.03 -26.53
C SER A 107 32.87 11.79 -27.67
#